data_AF-B9XLE5-F1
#
_entry.id   AF-B9XLE5-F1
#
_cell.length_a   1.000
_cell.length_b   1.000
_cell.length_c   1.000
_cell.angle_alpha   90.00
_cell.angle_beta   90.00
_cell.angle_gamma   90.00
#
_symmetry.space_group_name_H-M   'P 1'
#
loop_
_entity.id
_entity.type
_entity.pdbx_description
1 polymer ?
#
loop_
_entity_poly.entity_id
_entity_poly.type
_entity_poly.pdbx_seq_one_letter_code
_entity_poly.pdbx_strand_id
1 'polypeptide(L)'
;MLQEQFGLNGTSVSSYGGKEGFLTTKADGKFSFPRLSKGLKLFVAHPSGYVEESVERGGDNLKLRLKPWATLTGTLVYSNGTAAANVPLDLAIDYNWQRGDPIMHIQGKIVTDAQGNFLFTNVPPRHIQVNRMQTSGFGGGYSSIQQTWLDVSPGVTNELGKVTYDTPPPAPMIDQIKQKLGL
;
A
#
# COMPACT_ATOMS: atom_id res chain seq x y z
N MET A 1 14.72 8.23 17.00
CA MET A 1 13.69 9.25 16.71
C MET A 1 12.39 8.50 16.41
N LEU A 2 11.25 8.86 17.01
CA LEU A 2 9.99 8.17 16.75
C LEU A 2 9.50 8.56 15.34
N GLN A 3 9.35 7.59 14.46
CA GLN A 3 8.82 7.79 13.10
C GLN A 3 7.30 7.87 13.20
N GLU A 4 6.68 8.83 12.51
CA GLU A 4 5.22 8.92 12.47
C GLU A 4 4.63 7.69 11.81
N GLN A 5 3.55 7.17 12.39
CA GLN A 5 2.84 6.01 11.87
C GLN A 5 1.35 6.30 11.77
N PHE A 6 0.75 5.83 10.69
CA PHE A 6 -0.67 5.97 10.46
C PHE A 6 -1.20 4.78 9.66
N GLY A 7 -2.51 4.54 9.80
CA GLY A 7 -3.24 3.54 9.05
C GLY A 7 -3.94 4.16 7.84
N LEU A 8 -3.99 3.43 6.74
CA LEU A 8 -4.91 3.67 5.63
C LEU A 8 -5.96 2.56 5.63
N ASN A 9 -7.19 2.88 6.02
CA ASN A 9 -8.31 1.94 6.07
C ASN A 9 -9.33 2.30 5.00
N GLY A 10 -9.31 1.55 3.89
CA GLY A 10 -10.09 1.87 2.70
C GLY A 10 -9.75 3.29 2.21
N THR A 11 -10.74 4.18 2.23
CA THR A 11 -10.60 5.56 1.76
C THR A 11 -10.32 6.57 2.87
N SER A 12 -9.94 6.12 4.07
CA SER A 12 -9.71 6.97 5.24
C SER A 12 -8.32 6.74 5.85
N VAL A 13 -7.68 7.81 6.29
CA VAL A 13 -6.44 7.74 7.07
C VAL A 13 -6.73 7.87 8.56
N SER A 14 -5.94 7.20 9.40
CA SER A 14 -6.02 7.29 10.87
C SER A 14 -4.62 7.41 11.47
N SER A 15 -4.40 8.34 12.39
CA SER A 15 -3.12 8.50 13.07
C SER A 15 -2.97 7.55 14.26
N TYR A 16 -1.79 6.94 14.44
CA TYR A 16 -1.42 6.16 15.64
C TYR A 16 -0.68 7.02 16.70
N GLY A 17 -0.48 8.31 16.41
CA GLY A 17 0.25 9.28 17.22
C GLY A 17 0.56 10.54 16.41
N GLY A 18 1.02 11.63 17.04
CA GLY A 18 1.31 12.89 16.34
C GLY A 18 0.05 13.55 15.76
N LYS A 19 -0.95 13.81 16.61
CA LYS A 19 -2.26 14.33 16.19
C LYS A 19 -2.17 15.73 15.54
N GLU A 20 -1.12 16.48 15.84
CA GLU A 20 -0.79 17.77 15.26
C GLU A 20 -0.53 17.71 13.74
N GLY A 21 -0.14 16.55 13.21
CA GLY A 21 0.03 16.28 11.78
C GLY A 21 -1.20 15.64 11.12
N PHE A 22 -2.33 15.56 11.83
CA PHE A 22 -3.54 14.90 11.36
C PHE A 22 -4.76 15.82 11.44
N LEU A 23 -5.54 15.89 10.37
CA LEU A 23 -6.83 16.56 10.36
C LEU A 23 -7.78 15.92 9.35
N THR A 24 -9.06 16.22 9.49
CA THR A 24 -10.08 15.95 8.47
C THR A 24 -10.55 17.28 7.91
N THR A 25 -10.51 17.44 6.60
CA THR A 25 -11.01 18.64 5.93
C THR A 25 -12.52 18.67 5.96
N LYS A 26 -13.08 19.88 5.86
CA LYS A 26 -14.52 20.06 5.64
C LYS A 26 -14.83 19.90 4.14
N ALA A 27 -16.09 20.06 3.77
CA ALA A 27 -16.56 19.94 2.39
C ALA A 27 -15.87 20.91 1.40
N ASP A 28 -15.27 22.01 1.88
CA ASP A 28 -14.51 22.95 1.06
C ASP A 28 -13.08 22.48 0.74
N GLY A 29 -12.65 21.35 1.31
CA GLY A 29 -11.32 20.75 1.09
C GLY A 29 -10.15 21.58 1.62
N LYS A 30 -10.42 22.65 2.37
CA LYS A 30 -9.37 23.52 2.91
C LYS A 30 -8.70 22.88 4.12
N PHE A 31 -7.39 23.01 4.19
CA PHE A 31 -6.59 22.55 5.31
C PHE A 31 -5.49 23.55 5.65
N SER A 32 -5.06 23.51 6.89
CA SER A 32 -3.87 24.20 7.37
C SER A 32 -3.28 23.38 8.50
N PHE A 33 -1.98 23.17 8.47
CA PHE A 33 -1.25 22.58 9.58
C PHE A 33 -0.51 23.68 10.34
N PRO A 34 -0.31 23.54 11.66
CA PRO A 34 0.70 24.34 12.34
C PRO A 34 2.07 24.08 11.70
N ARG A 35 3.02 24.99 11.87
CA ARG A 35 4.40 24.75 11.40
C ARG A 35 4.97 23.51 12.10
N LEU A 36 5.10 22.42 11.35
CA LEU A 36 5.73 21.19 11.82
C LEU A 36 7.22 21.28 11.50
N SER A 37 8.08 21.13 12.51
CA SER A 37 9.54 21.20 12.34
C SER A 37 10.13 20.03 11.56
N LYS A 38 9.34 18.99 11.28
CA LYS A 38 9.76 17.73 10.66
C LYS A 38 8.76 17.17 9.64
N GLY A 39 7.80 17.98 9.17
CA GLY A 39 6.89 17.53 8.11
C GLY A 39 7.67 17.25 6.84
N LEU A 40 7.53 16.05 6.27
CA LEU A 40 8.23 15.63 5.03
C LEU A 40 7.26 15.35 3.87
N LYS A 41 6.06 14.84 4.18
CA LYS A 41 5.10 14.40 3.17
C LYS A 41 3.68 14.55 3.69
N LEU A 42 2.77 14.96 2.81
CA LEU A 42 1.32 14.89 3.04
C LEU A 42 0.76 13.62 2.43
N PHE A 43 -0.14 12.99 3.17
CA PHE A 43 -0.94 11.86 2.74
C PHE A 43 -2.39 12.27 2.83
N VAL A 44 -3.13 12.16 1.73
CA VAL A 44 -4.55 12.52 1.69
C VAL A 44 -5.34 11.37 1.12
N ALA A 45 -6.35 10.93 1.87
CA ALA A 45 -7.32 9.95 1.45
C ALA A 45 -8.72 10.57 1.48
N HIS A 46 -9.49 10.31 0.44
CA HIS A 46 -10.87 10.74 0.27
C HIS A 46 -11.61 9.65 -0.52
N PRO A 47 -12.94 9.51 -0.42
CA PRO A 47 -13.67 8.52 -1.22
C PRO A 47 -13.39 8.59 -2.73
N SER A 48 -13.09 9.77 -3.28
CA SER A 48 -12.77 9.95 -4.70
C SER A 48 -11.32 9.65 -5.10
N GLY A 49 -10.41 9.47 -4.14
CA GLY A 49 -9.00 9.19 -4.47
C GLY A 49 -7.99 9.44 -3.36
N TYR A 50 -6.73 9.34 -3.76
CA TYR A 50 -5.56 9.37 -2.90
C TYR A 50 -4.43 10.20 -3.51
N VAL A 51 -3.63 10.85 -2.67
CA VAL A 51 -2.38 11.49 -3.10
C VAL A 51 -1.34 11.51 -1.98
N GLU A 52 -0.08 11.42 -2.40
CA GLU A 52 1.09 11.70 -1.59
C GLU A 52 1.84 12.86 -2.22
N GLU A 53 2.17 13.87 -1.43
CA GLU A 53 2.90 15.05 -1.93
C GLU A 53 4.03 15.41 -0.97
N SER A 54 5.22 15.71 -1.51
CA SER A 54 6.33 16.22 -0.69
C SER A 54 6.02 17.63 -0.21
N VAL A 55 6.24 17.91 1.08
CA VAL A 55 6.02 19.27 1.62
C VAL A 55 7.19 20.21 1.36
N GLU A 56 8.33 19.72 0.85
CA GLU A 56 9.39 20.59 0.30
C GLU A 56 8.86 21.44 -0.87
N ARG A 57 7.78 21.01 -1.51
CA ARG A 57 7.04 21.78 -2.53
C ARG A 57 5.98 22.71 -1.93
N GLY A 58 5.91 22.82 -0.60
CA GLY A 58 4.86 23.52 0.13
C GLY A 58 5.20 24.97 0.48
N GLY A 59 4.30 25.87 0.08
CA GLY A 59 4.17 27.26 0.53
C GLY A 59 2.68 27.61 0.71
N ASP A 60 2.34 28.88 0.82
CA ASP A 60 0.94 29.30 0.88
C ASP A 60 0.22 28.89 -0.43
N ASN A 61 -0.98 28.30 -0.32
CA ASN A 61 -1.85 27.86 -1.43
C ASN A 61 -1.48 26.55 -2.15
N LEU A 62 -0.90 25.56 -1.46
CA LEU A 62 -0.73 24.20 -2.00
C LEU A 62 -2.08 23.63 -2.48
N LYS A 63 -2.15 23.18 -3.74
CA LYS A 63 -3.30 22.48 -4.32
C LYS A 63 -2.94 21.04 -4.60
N LEU A 64 -3.72 20.12 -4.01
CA LEU A 64 -3.53 18.69 -4.17
C LEU A 64 -4.52 18.13 -5.19
N ARG A 65 -4.02 17.34 -6.14
CA ARG A 65 -4.86 16.61 -7.09
C ARG A 65 -4.89 15.14 -6.71
N LEU A 66 -6.06 14.68 -6.28
CA LEU A 66 -6.27 13.27 -5.97
C LEU A 66 -6.18 12.43 -7.24
N LYS A 67 -5.47 11.30 -7.14
CA LYS A 67 -5.52 10.23 -8.14
C LYS A 67 -6.63 9.27 -7.73
N PRO A 68 -7.48 8.80 -8.66
CA PRO A 68 -8.50 7.81 -8.33
C PRO A 68 -7.87 6.56 -7.73
N TRP A 69 -8.59 5.94 -6.79
CA TRP A 69 -8.21 4.64 -6.26
C TRP A 69 -8.13 3.60 -7.37
N ALA A 70 -7.25 2.63 -7.19
CA ALA A 70 -7.14 1.49 -8.07
C ALA A 70 -7.84 0.26 -7.49
N THR A 71 -8.03 -0.73 -8.35
CA THR A 71 -8.41 -2.09 -7.98
C THR A 71 -7.25 -3.02 -8.32
N LEU A 72 -7.06 -4.08 -7.54
CA LEU A 72 -6.05 -5.10 -7.76
C LEU A 72 -6.70 -6.47 -7.67
N THR A 73 -6.40 -7.34 -8.64
CA THR A 73 -6.99 -8.69 -8.71
C THR A 73 -6.00 -9.68 -9.30
N GLY A 74 -6.24 -10.95 -9.02
CA GLY A 74 -5.46 -12.05 -9.53
C GLY A 74 -5.94 -13.37 -8.94
N THR A 75 -5.18 -14.42 -9.23
CA THR A 75 -5.42 -15.78 -8.74
C THR A 75 -4.17 -16.30 -8.06
N LEU A 76 -4.29 -16.67 -6.79
CA LEU A 76 -3.22 -17.31 -6.03
C LEU A 76 -3.21 -18.82 -6.33
N VAL A 77 -2.05 -19.33 -6.70
CA VAL A 77 -1.85 -20.74 -7.04
C VAL A 77 -0.63 -21.32 -6.32
N TYR A 78 -0.68 -22.60 -5.98
CA TYR A 78 0.51 -23.33 -5.57
C TYR A 78 1.46 -23.53 -6.76
N SER A 79 2.71 -23.88 -6.46
CA SER A 79 3.74 -24.17 -7.47
C SER A 79 3.35 -25.26 -8.47
N ASN A 80 2.48 -26.19 -8.08
CA ASN A 80 1.91 -27.22 -8.97
C ASN A 80 0.73 -26.73 -9.84
N GLY A 81 0.37 -25.45 -9.75
CA GLY A 81 -0.71 -24.82 -10.50
C GLY A 81 -2.12 -24.97 -9.89
N THR A 82 -2.27 -25.66 -8.76
CA THR A 82 -3.57 -25.78 -8.08
C THR A 82 -3.95 -24.49 -7.35
N ALA A 83 -5.26 -24.22 -7.24
CA ALA A 83 -5.77 -23.02 -6.58
C ALA A 83 -5.41 -22.99 -5.08
N ALA A 84 -4.91 -21.86 -4.60
CA ALA A 84 -4.64 -21.64 -3.19
C ALA A 84 -5.84 -20.93 -2.53
N ALA A 85 -6.82 -21.72 -2.09
CA ALA A 85 -8.05 -21.23 -1.47
C ALA A 85 -7.90 -20.93 0.03
N ASN A 86 -8.75 -20.05 0.56
CA ASN A 86 -8.80 -19.68 1.98
C ASN A 86 -7.48 -19.10 2.53
N VAL A 87 -6.69 -18.45 1.68
CA VAL A 87 -5.43 -17.82 2.07
C VAL A 87 -5.69 -16.35 2.42
N PRO A 88 -5.37 -15.89 3.64
CA PRO A 88 -5.44 -14.48 3.99
C PRO A 88 -4.32 -13.70 3.30
N LEU A 89 -4.67 -12.64 2.57
CA LEU A 89 -3.74 -11.72 1.93
C LEU A 89 -3.89 -10.31 2.50
N ASP A 90 -2.77 -9.59 2.59
CA ASP A 90 -2.71 -8.17 2.91
C ASP A 90 -1.92 -7.39 1.83
N LEU A 91 -2.00 -6.06 1.92
CA LEU A 91 -1.16 -5.16 1.14
C LEU A 91 -0.17 -4.48 2.08
N ALA A 92 1.08 -4.39 1.66
CA ALA A 92 2.09 -3.61 2.36
C ALA A 92 2.76 -2.62 1.43
N ILE A 93 3.44 -1.68 2.07
CA ILE A 93 4.25 -0.68 1.43
C ILE A 93 5.67 -0.89 1.91
N ASP A 94 6.63 -0.87 0.99
CA ASP A 94 8.02 -0.77 1.39
C ASP A 94 8.28 0.57 2.07
N TYR A 95 8.93 0.50 3.23
CA TYR A 95 9.35 1.66 3.98
C TYR A 95 10.82 1.56 4.32
N ASN A 96 11.54 2.65 4.04
CA ASN A 96 12.95 2.74 4.31
C ASN A 96 13.18 3.35 5.70
N TRP A 97 13.46 2.48 6.67
CA TRP A 97 13.74 2.86 8.06
C TRP A 97 14.90 3.88 8.21
N GLN A 98 15.84 3.90 7.26
CA GLN A 98 17.00 4.79 7.31
C GLN A 98 16.69 6.22 6.84
N ARG A 99 15.63 6.40 6.04
CA ARG A 99 15.24 7.71 5.48
C ARG A 99 14.31 8.52 6.38
N GLY A 100 13.75 7.91 7.43
CA GLY A 100 12.82 8.59 8.33
C GLY A 100 11.44 8.88 7.71
N ASP A 101 11.10 8.23 6.59
CA ASP A 101 9.82 8.40 5.90
C ASP A 101 8.64 7.94 6.79
N PRO A 102 7.51 8.66 6.86
CA PRO A 102 6.36 8.19 7.64
C PRO A 102 5.92 6.77 7.25
N ILE A 103 5.59 5.93 8.24
CA ILE A 103 5.14 4.56 8.01
C ILE A 103 3.63 4.57 7.81
N MET A 104 3.19 4.15 6.61
CA MET A 104 1.79 3.91 6.30
C MET A 104 1.48 2.42 6.36
N HIS A 105 0.56 2.05 7.25
CA HIS A 105 0.02 0.70 7.35
C HIS A 105 -1.28 0.60 6.57
N ILE A 106 -1.28 -0.09 5.42
CA ILE A 106 -2.54 -0.39 4.74
C ILE A 106 -3.30 -1.39 5.61
N GLN A 107 -4.51 -1.00 6.02
CA GLN A 107 -5.40 -1.81 6.82
C GLN A 107 -6.34 -2.58 5.91
N GLY A 108 -6.64 -3.80 6.31
CA GLY A 108 -7.55 -4.67 5.59
C GLY A 108 -6.86 -5.95 5.16
N LYS A 109 -7.65 -7.01 5.19
CA LYS A 109 -7.26 -8.34 4.72
C LYS A 109 -8.37 -8.86 3.84
N ILE A 110 -7.99 -9.60 2.82
CA ILE A 110 -8.93 -10.39 2.02
C ILE A 110 -8.58 -11.86 2.21
N VAL A 111 -9.51 -12.73 1.85
CA VAL A 111 -9.28 -14.18 1.83
C VAL A 111 -9.54 -14.66 0.41
N THR A 112 -8.63 -15.46 -0.14
CA THR A 112 -8.81 -16.02 -1.49
C THR A 112 -10.02 -16.96 -1.53
N ASP A 113 -10.76 -16.93 -2.63
CA ASP A 113 -11.93 -17.81 -2.83
C ASP A 113 -11.53 -19.27 -3.11
N ALA A 114 -12.52 -20.14 -3.37
CA ALA A 114 -12.30 -21.55 -3.68
C ALA A 114 -11.47 -21.80 -4.95
N GLN A 115 -11.38 -20.82 -5.85
CA GLN A 115 -10.58 -20.85 -7.06
C GLN A 115 -9.25 -20.10 -6.88
N GLY A 116 -8.96 -19.60 -5.68
CA GLY A 116 -7.76 -18.82 -5.36
C GLY A 116 -7.84 -17.36 -5.79
N ASN A 117 -8.99 -16.88 -6.28
CA ASN A 117 -9.12 -15.49 -6.72
C ASN A 117 -9.13 -14.52 -5.54
N PHE A 118 -8.61 -13.32 -5.79
CA PHE A 118 -8.67 -12.22 -4.84
C PHE A 118 -8.96 -10.90 -5.52
N LEU A 119 -9.55 -9.98 -4.75
CA LEU A 119 -9.87 -8.62 -5.17
C LEU A 119 -9.59 -7.65 -4.02
N PHE A 120 -8.68 -6.71 -4.23
CA PHE A 120 -8.50 -5.54 -3.38
C PHE A 120 -9.07 -4.31 -4.06
N THR A 121 -9.87 -3.55 -3.32
CA THR A 121 -10.40 -2.24 -3.74
C THR A 121 -9.76 -1.13 -2.90
N ASN A 122 -9.88 0.12 -3.35
CA ASN A 122 -9.32 1.28 -2.65
C ASN A 122 -7.79 1.20 -2.51
N VAL A 123 -7.13 0.66 -3.54
CA VAL A 123 -5.68 0.47 -3.55
C VAL A 123 -5.02 1.80 -3.91
N PRO A 124 -4.11 2.36 -3.08
CA PRO A 124 -3.45 3.60 -3.42
C PRO A 124 -2.56 3.41 -4.66
N PRO A 125 -2.55 4.35 -5.62
CA PRO A 125 -1.72 4.25 -6.83
C PRO A 125 -0.25 4.54 -6.53
N ARG A 126 0.47 3.49 -6.12
CA ARG A 126 1.88 3.48 -5.74
C ARG A 126 2.48 2.08 -5.88
N HIS A 127 3.77 1.97 -5.60
CA HIS A 127 4.40 0.68 -5.38
C HIS A 127 3.81 -0.01 -4.14
N ILE A 128 3.29 -1.23 -4.32
CA ILE A 128 2.66 -2.05 -3.28
C ILE A 128 3.15 -3.49 -3.37
N GLN A 129 3.29 -4.10 -2.20
CA GLN A 129 3.49 -5.53 -2.02
C GLN A 129 2.15 -6.21 -1.72
N VAL A 130 1.93 -7.37 -2.32
CA VAL A 130 0.87 -8.30 -1.93
C VAL A 130 1.53 -9.40 -1.12
N ASN A 131 1.07 -9.62 0.12
CA ASN A 131 1.64 -10.63 0.98
C ASN A 131 0.58 -11.63 1.42
N ARG A 132 1.02 -12.85 1.71
CA ARG A 132 0.21 -13.80 2.46
C ARG A 132 0.48 -13.63 3.93
N MET A 133 -0.56 -13.75 4.74
CA MET A 133 -0.44 -13.73 6.19
C MET A 133 -0.22 -15.16 6.69
N GLN A 134 0.83 -15.36 7.49
CA GLN A 134 1.11 -16.61 8.18
C GLN A 134 0.94 -16.37 9.68
N THR A 135 0.11 -17.18 10.33
CA THR A 135 -0.01 -17.14 11.80
C THR A 135 1.32 -17.53 12.43
N SER A 136 1.84 -16.71 13.35
CA SER A 136 3.00 -17.09 14.15
C SER A 136 2.56 -18.14 15.18
N GLY A 137 3.23 -19.29 15.18
CA GLY A 137 2.86 -20.43 16.04
C GLY A 137 2.99 -20.16 17.54
N PHE A 138 3.74 -19.12 17.94
CA PHE A 138 3.82 -18.65 19.33
C PHE A 138 3.32 -17.20 19.42
N GLY A 139 2.38 -16.94 20.34
CA GLY A 139 1.93 -15.58 20.68
C GLY A 139 0.79 -14.99 19.85
N GLY A 140 0.26 -15.69 18.84
CA GLY A 140 -0.92 -15.25 18.09
C GLY A 140 -0.71 -14.05 17.15
N GLY A 141 0.54 -13.72 16.84
CA GLY A 141 0.89 -12.72 15.84
C GLY A 141 0.71 -13.21 14.40
N TYR A 142 0.85 -12.31 13.44
CA TYR A 142 0.91 -12.64 12.02
C TYR A 142 2.26 -12.18 11.46
N SER A 143 2.86 -12.98 10.58
CA SER A 143 3.94 -12.56 9.70
C SER A 143 3.39 -12.42 8.27
N SER A 144 3.76 -11.34 7.59
CA SER A 144 3.43 -11.14 6.18
C SER A 144 4.60 -11.64 5.33
N ILE A 145 4.30 -12.51 4.37
CA ILE A 145 5.30 -13.07 3.45
C ILE A 145 4.96 -12.60 2.04
N GLN A 146 5.85 -11.78 1.47
CA GLN A 146 5.65 -11.20 0.14
C GLN A 146 5.47 -12.28 -0.92
N GLN A 147 4.41 -12.14 -1.72
CA GLN A 147 4.04 -13.04 -2.81
C GLN A 147 4.33 -12.41 -4.16
N THR A 148 4.07 -11.11 -4.28
CA THR A 148 4.40 -10.30 -5.44
C THR A 148 4.37 -8.82 -5.08
N TRP A 149 4.70 -7.97 -6.04
CA TRP A 149 4.60 -6.54 -5.93
C TRP A 149 4.28 -5.93 -7.29
N LEU A 150 3.75 -4.71 -7.30
CA LEU A 150 3.52 -3.95 -8.52
C LEU A 150 3.53 -2.44 -8.27
N ASP A 151 3.79 -1.68 -9.32
CA ASP A 151 3.44 -0.27 -9.39
C ASP A 151 1.98 -0.13 -9.83
N VAL A 152 1.11 0.30 -8.91
CA VAL A 152 -0.33 0.36 -9.12
C VAL A 152 -0.69 1.60 -9.95
N SER A 153 -1.32 1.38 -11.10
CA SER A 153 -1.86 2.46 -11.94
C SER A 153 -3.18 3.01 -11.38
N PRO A 154 -3.39 4.33 -11.38
CA PRO A 154 -4.57 4.96 -10.78
C PRO A 154 -5.84 4.73 -11.60
N GLY A 155 -6.98 4.54 -10.92
CA GLY A 155 -8.31 4.51 -11.55
C GLY A 155 -8.61 3.31 -12.44
N VAL A 156 -7.73 2.30 -12.45
CA VAL A 156 -7.88 1.09 -13.25
C VAL A 156 -7.80 -0.15 -12.38
N THR A 157 -8.27 -1.26 -12.95
CA THR A 157 -8.01 -2.59 -12.42
C THR A 157 -6.63 -3.03 -12.87
N ASN A 158 -5.76 -3.34 -11.90
CA ASN A 158 -4.44 -3.89 -12.12
C ASN A 158 -4.57 -5.42 -11.99
N GLU A 159 -4.34 -6.14 -13.09
CA GLU A 159 -4.47 -7.59 -13.17
C GLU A 159 -3.10 -8.24 -12.98
N LEU A 160 -2.94 -9.04 -11.92
CA LEU A 160 -1.70 -9.76 -11.63
C LEU A 160 -1.61 -11.12 -12.34
N GLY A 161 -2.72 -11.62 -12.88
CA GLY A 161 -2.80 -12.99 -13.38
C GLY A 161 -2.56 -14.01 -12.25
N LYS A 162 -1.71 -15.00 -12.51
CA LYS A 162 -1.37 -16.03 -11.50
C LYS A 162 -0.21 -15.58 -10.63
N VAL A 163 -0.41 -15.63 -9.31
CA VAL A 163 0.60 -15.37 -8.28
C VAL A 163 0.93 -16.70 -7.59
N THR A 164 2.21 -17.05 -7.50
CA THR A 164 2.65 -18.33 -6.92
C THR A 164 2.84 -18.22 -5.40
N TYR A 165 2.24 -19.13 -4.64
CA TYR A 165 2.23 -19.14 -3.17
C TYR A 165 3.59 -19.50 -2.54
N ASP A 166 4.27 -20.52 -3.08
CA ASP A 166 5.38 -21.22 -2.39
C ASP A 166 6.78 -20.65 -2.68
N THR A 167 6.89 -19.68 -3.58
CA THR A 167 8.18 -19.15 -4.05
C THR A 167 8.25 -17.66 -3.78
N PRO A 168 9.42 -17.11 -3.37
CA PRO A 168 9.64 -15.68 -3.42
C PRO A 168 9.28 -15.17 -4.83
N PRO A 169 8.60 -14.03 -4.97
CA PRO A 169 8.28 -13.50 -6.27
C PRO A 169 9.55 -13.39 -7.12
N PRO A 170 9.52 -13.83 -8.38
CA PRO A 170 10.58 -13.44 -9.31
C PRO A 170 10.60 -11.91 -9.41
N ALA A 171 11.78 -11.33 -9.62
CA ALA A 171 11.92 -9.90 -9.87
C ALA A 171 10.94 -9.45 -10.99
N PRO A 172 10.43 -8.22 -11.00
CA PRO A 172 9.50 -7.75 -12.02
C PRO A 172 10.17 -7.83 -13.40
N MET A 173 9.37 -7.96 -14.46
CA MET A 173 9.90 -8.11 -15.80
C MET A 173 10.86 -6.98 -16.19
N ILE A 174 10.58 -5.74 -15.75
CA ILE A 174 11.44 -4.58 -16.06
C ILE A 174 12.82 -4.68 -15.39
N ASP A 175 12.92 -5.20 -14.16
CA ASP A 175 14.19 -5.36 -13.47
C ASP A 175 14.92 -6.63 -13.89
N GLN A 176 14.18 -7.67 -14.29
CA GLN A 176 14.76 -8.82 -14.99
C GLN A 176 15.37 -8.39 -16.33
N ILE A 177 14.71 -7.48 -17.06
CA ILE A 177 15.24 -6.92 -18.31
C ILE A 177 16.50 -6.10 -18.02
N LYS A 178 16.52 -5.24 -17.00
CA LYS A 178 17.72 -4.50 -16.61
C LYS A 178 18.89 -5.43 -16.24
N GLN A 179 18.64 -6.45 -15.42
CA GLN A 179 19.65 -7.46 -15.07
C GLN A 179 20.17 -8.23 -16.28
N LYS A 180 19.30 -8.61 -17.22
CA LYS A 180 19.70 -9.26 -18.48
C LYS A 180 20.51 -8.34 -19.40
N LEU A 181 20.30 -7.02 -19.30
CA LEU A 181 21.00 -6.02 -20.08
C LEU A 181 22.27 -5.48 -19.39
N GLY A 182 22.57 -5.91 -18.16
CA GLY A 182 23.71 -5.40 -17.38
C GLY A 182 23.58 -3.92 -17.00
N LEU A 183 22.34 -3.44 -16.87
CA LEU A 183 21.98 -2.04 -16.55
C LEU A 183 21.58 -1.86 -15.08
#